data_AF-A0A835IYR5-F1
#
_entry.id   AF-A0A835IYR5-F1
#
_cell.length_a   1.000
_cell.length_b   1.000
_cell.length_c   1.000
_cell.angle_alpha   90.00
_cell.angle_beta   90.00
_cell.angle_gamma   90.00
#
_symmetry.space_group_name_H-M   'P 1'
#
loop_
_entity.id
_entity.type
_entity.pdbx_description
1 polymer ?
#
loop_
_entity_poly.entity_id
_entity_poly.type
_entity_poly.pdbx_seq_one_letter_code
_entity_poly.pdbx_strand_id
1 'polypeptide(L)'
;MAICNQSPFKLSSSSSSSTNLFKTTPSTQNFQIIKCKTCLSSKPLKTEPEPVFKTVKTFAPATFANIGPGFDFLGCAIDGVGDHVSLSIDPDVQPGHILISSIDGIGNSSKKLSEDPLWNCAGIAAISVMKMLGVRSTGLSL
;
A
#
# COMPACT_ATOMS: atom_id res chain seq x y z
N MET A 1 -36.25 16.76 -22.66
CA MET A 1 -36.81 16.49 -21.32
C MET A 1 -36.42 15.07 -20.95
N ALA A 2 -35.44 14.90 -20.06
CA ALA A 2 -35.08 13.58 -19.54
C ALA A 2 -35.75 13.42 -18.18
N ILE A 3 -36.57 12.37 -18.04
CA ILE A 3 -37.30 12.05 -16.81
C ILE A 3 -36.38 11.16 -15.95
N CYS A 4 -35.91 11.68 -14.83
CA CYS A 4 -35.18 10.91 -13.82
C CYS A 4 -36.17 10.17 -12.91
N ASN A 5 -36.13 8.84 -12.92
CA ASN A 5 -36.78 8.01 -11.90
C ASN A 5 -35.80 7.75 -10.75
N GLN A 6 -36.09 8.30 -9.57
CA GLN A 6 -35.32 8.01 -8.35
C GLN A 6 -35.94 6.82 -7.61
N SER A 7 -35.12 5.82 -7.28
CA SER A 7 -35.48 4.73 -6.36
C SER A 7 -35.16 5.11 -4.91
N PRO A 8 -35.97 4.71 -3.90
CA PRO A 8 -35.77 5.12 -2.52
C PRO A 8 -34.85 4.14 -1.79
N PHE A 9 -33.58 4.50 -1.59
CA PHE A 9 -32.72 3.76 -0.67
C PHE A 9 -32.68 4.44 0.70
N LYS A 10 -33.12 3.69 1.71
CA LYS A 10 -33.27 4.10 3.11
C LYS A 10 -31.93 3.92 3.83
N LEU A 11 -31.43 5.00 4.46
CA LEU A 11 -30.21 5.03 5.26
C LEU A 11 -30.49 4.43 6.65
N SER A 12 -29.73 3.42 7.06
CA SER A 12 -29.75 2.90 8.44
C SER A 12 -28.39 3.11 9.10
N SER A 13 -28.36 4.08 10.01
CA SER A 13 -27.32 4.30 11.01
C SER A 13 -27.34 3.21 12.08
N SER A 14 -26.19 2.65 12.45
CA SER A 14 -26.05 1.90 13.69
C SER A 14 -24.80 2.32 14.47
N SER A 15 -25.11 2.80 15.67
CA SER A 15 -24.33 3.24 16.81
C SER A 15 -23.15 2.36 17.25
N SER A 16 -22.14 3.07 17.77
CA SER A 16 -21.07 2.66 18.69
C SER A 16 -21.52 1.74 19.83
N SER A 17 -20.70 0.75 20.19
CA SER A 17 -20.85 -0.05 21.41
C SER A 17 -19.49 -0.27 22.11
N SER A 18 -19.37 0.44 23.24
CA SER A 18 -18.85 0.03 24.55
C SER A 18 -17.71 -1.00 24.67
N THR A 19 -16.66 -0.51 25.33
CA THR A 19 -15.60 -1.21 26.05
C THR A 19 -16.14 -2.21 27.08
N ASN A 20 -15.65 -3.45 27.07
CA ASN A 20 -15.75 -4.35 28.22
C ASN A 20 -14.37 -4.80 28.70
N LEU A 21 -14.09 -4.44 29.94
CA LEU A 21 -12.96 -4.82 30.78
C LEU A 21 -13.14 -6.29 31.19
N PHE A 22 -12.22 -7.17 30.84
CA PHE A 22 -12.12 -8.50 31.46
C PHE A 22 -10.72 -8.70 32.02
N LYS A 23 -10.63 -8.68 33.36
CA LYS A 23 -9.50 -9.17 34.15
C LYS A 23 -9.73 -10.65 34.43
N THR A 24 -8.76 -11.50 34.09
CA THR A 24 -8.55 -12.79 34.76
C THR A 24 -7.05 -13.15 34.78
N THR A 25 -6.57 -13.51 35.96
CA THR A 25 -5.22 -13.94 36.36
C THR A 25 -4.83 -15.34 35.82
N PRO A 26 -3.54 -15.73 35.86
CA PRO A 26 -3.00 -16.79 35.02
C PRO A 26 -3.20 -18.18 35.63
N SER A 27 -3.73 -19.12 34.84
CA SER A 27 -3.68 -20.54 35.15
C SER A 27 -2.62 -21.23 34.30
N THR A 28 -1.60 -21.74 34.95
CA THR A 28 -0.49 -22.49 34.36
C THR A 28 -1.02 -23.80 33.79
N GLN A 29 -1.13 -23.92 32.47
CA GLN A 29 -1.40 -25.19 31.81
C GLN A 29 -0.12 -25.71 31.15
N ASN A 30 0.30 -26.89 31.59
CA ASN A 30 1.39 -27.68 31.04
C ASN A 30 1.08 -28.02 29.57
N PHE A 31 1.64 -27.27 28.64
CA PHE A 31 1.60 -27.63 27.23
C PHE A 31 2.64 -28.72 26.95
N GLN A 32 2.17 -29.95 26.75
CA GLN A 32 3.02 -31.00 26.19
C GLN A 32 3.44 -30.61 24.78
N ILE A 33 4.76 -30.58 24.55
CA ILE A 33 5.35 -30.30 23.26
C ILE A 33 5.08 -31.48 22.34
N ILE A 34 4.03 -31.37 21.53
CA ILE A 34 3.82 -32.26 20.38
C ILE A 34 4.91 -31.91 19.36
N LYS A 35 5.99 -32.70 19.34
CA LYS A 35 7.01 -32.64 18.28
C LYS A 35 6.38 -33.07 16.95
N CYS A 36 5.89 -32.09 16.22
CA CYS A 36 5.41 -32.29 14.86
C CYS A 36 6.62 -32.51 13.93
N LYS A 37 6.84 -33.76 13.50
CA LYS A 37 7.73 -34.10 12.36
C LYS A 37 6.98 -33.91 11.04
N THR A 38 6.44 -32.71 10.80
CA THR A 38 6.08 -32.35 9.43
C THR A 38 7.34 -31.80 8.78
N CYS A 39 7.97 -32.63 7.96
CA CYS A 39 8.88 -32.16 6.92
C CYS A 39 8.08 -31.17 6.08
N LEU A 40 8.20 -29.88 6.41
CA LEU A 40 7.60 -28.80 5.68
C LEU A 40 8.22 -28.89 4.28
N SER A 41 7.41 -29.29 3.30
CA SER A 41 7.78 -29.21 1.89
C SER A 41 8.20 -27.78 1.64
N SER A 42 9.50 -27.53 1.60
CA SER A 42 10.07 -26.23 1.34
C SER A 42 9.68 -25.91 -0.10
N LYS A 43 8.63 -25.10 -0.26
CA LYS A 43 8.41 -24.37 -1.50
C LYS A 43 9.77 -23.79 -1.91
N PRO A 44 10.19 -23.89 -3.19
CA PRO A 44 11.46 -23.34 -3.60
C PRO A 44 11.51 -21.89 -3.12
N LEU A 45 12.53 -21.57 -2.33
CA LEU A 45 12.73 -20.22 -1.83
C LEU A 45 12.85 -19.37 -3.07
N LYS A 46 11.85 -18.52 -3.33
CA LYS A 46 11.86 -17.63 -4.48
C LYS A 46 13.06 -16.71 -4.24
N THR A 47 14.14 -16.92 -4.99
CA THR A 47 15.37 -16.15 -4.85
C THR A 47 14.99 -14.68 -5.04
N GLU A 48 15.44 -13.85 -4.12
CA GLU A 48 15.22 -12.41 -4.17
C GLU A 48 15.79 -11.87 -5.50
N PRO A 49 15.04 -11.03 -6.23
CA PRO A 49 15.51 -10.52 -7.52
C PRO A 49 16.71 -9.59 -7.31
N GLU A 50 17.78 -9.81 -8.09
CA GLU A 50 18.90 -8.87 -8.10
C GLU A 50 18.52 -7.59 -8.87
N PRO A 51 18.83 -6.41 -8.33
CA PRO A 51 18.52 -5.16 -9.01
C PRO A 51 19.44 -4.92 -10.22
N VAL A 52 18.84 -4.68 -11.38
CA VAL A 52 19.57 -4.35 -12.61
C VAL A 52 20.07 -2.89 -12.61
N PHE A 53 19.31 -2.01 -11.97
CA PHE A 53 19.62 -0.58 -11.86
C PHE A 53 19.63 -0.14 -10.40
N LYS A 54 20.50 0.81 -10.06
CA LYS A 54 20.54 1.42 -8.73
C LYS A 54 19.48 2.50 -8.54
N THR A 55 19.11 3.18 -9.63
CA THR A 55 18.10 4.25 -9.63
C THR A 55 17.27 4.14 -10.89
N VAL A 56 15.95 4.30 -10.75
CA VAL A 56 15.00 4.36 -11.86
C VAL A 56 14.06 5.53 -11.65
N LYS A 57 13.63 6.16 -12.75
CA LYS A 57 12.61 7.21 -12.74
C LYS A 57 11.54 6.87 -13.75
N THR A 58 10.27 7.01 -13.37
CA THR A 58 9.12 6.75 -14.21
C THR A 58 8.12 7.90 -14.15
N PHE A 59 7.23 7.95 -15.13
CA PHE A 59 6.14 8.92 -15.24
C PHE A 59 4.79 8.20 -15.17
N ALA A 60 3.88 8.72 -14.35
CA ALA A 60 2.51 8.25 -14.19
C ALA A 60 1.53 9.36 -14.65
N PRO A 61 0.81 9.19 -15.76
CA PRO A 61 -0.08 10.23 -16.29
C PRO A 61 -1.30 10.44 -15.38
N ALA A 62 -1.78 11.69 -15.37
CA ALA A 62 -3.06 12.04 -14.78
C ALA A 62 -4.21 11.34 -15.53
N THR A 63 -5.32 11.10 -14.85
CA THR A 63 -6.47 10.40 -15.42
C THR A 63 -7.75 11.21 -15.26
N PHE A 64 -8.67 11.02 -16.21
CA PHE A 64 -10.05 11.49 -16.15
C PHE A 64 -10.97 10.29 -15.99
N ALA A 65 -11.73 10.24 -14.89
CA ALA A 65 -12.64 9.15 -14.58
C ALA A 65 -14.11 9.50 -14.91
N ASN A 66 -14.98 8.49 -14.83
CA ASN A 66 -16.46 8.55 -14.87
C ASN A 66 -17.10 8.97 -16.21
N ILE A 67 -16.42 9.73 -17.08
CA ILE A 67 -16.79 10.07 -18.49
C ILE A 67 -18.32 10.05 -18.76
N GLY A 68 -19.09 10.85 -18.00
CA GLY A 68 -20.54 10.96 -18.13
C GLY A 68 -21.31 9.73 -17.62
N PRO A 69 -22.03 8.96 -18.46
CA PRO A 69 -22.78 7.78 -18.03
C PRO A 69 -21.88 6.62 -17.56
N GLY A 70 -20.56 6.73 -17.72
CA GLY A 70 -19.58 5.69 -17.37
C GLY A 70 -19.08 5.74 -15.92
N PHE A 71 -19.92 6.18 -14.98
CA PHE A 71 -19.58 6.25 -13.55
C PHE A 71 -19.00 4.92 -13.05
N ASP A 72 -17.82 4.96 -12.44
CA ASP A 72 -17.05 3.79 -11.96
C ASP A 72 -16.65 2.73 -13.03
N PHE A 73 -16.89 2.99 -14.32
CA PHE A 73 -16.53 2.07 -15.41
C PHE A 73 -15.48 2.63 -16.36
N LEU A 74 -15.56 3.92 -16.69
CA LEU A 74 -14.71 4.53 -17.70
C LEU A 74 -13.63 5.43 -17.10
N GLY A 75 -12.43 5.38 -17.69
CA GLY A 75 -11.32 6.27 -17.39
C GLY A 75 -10.41 6.45 -18.61
N CYS A 76 -9.75 7.60 -18.69
CA CYS A 76 -8.82 7.94 -19.77
C CYS A 76 -7.56 8.61 -19.21
N ALA A 77 -6.37 8.16 -19.62
CA ALA A 77 -5.12 8.83 -19.30
C ALA A 77 -4.95 10.09 -20.17
N ILE A 78 -4.47 11.16 -19.56
CA ILE A 78 -4.22 12.43 -20.23
C ILE A 78 -2.72 12.57 -20.45
N ASP A 79 -2.35 13.00 -21.66
CA ASP A 79 -0.96 13.23 -22.00
C ASP A 79 -0.42 14.53 -21.36
N GLY A 80 0.88 14.55 -21.07
CA GLY A 80 1.64 15.72 -20.60
C GLY A 80 1.51 16.09 -19.13
N VAL A 81 0.44 15.70 -18.43
CA VAL A 81 0.24 16.00 -16.99
C VAL A 81 0.28 14.71 -16.19
N GLY A 82 1.00 14.70 -15.07
CA GLY A 82 1.12 13.55 -14.20
C GLY A 82 2.27 13.69 -13.21
N ASP A 83 2.56 12.61 -12.50
CA ASP A 83 3.59 12.56 -11.47
C ASP A 83 4.82 11.82 -11.98
N HIS A 84 5.99 12.22 -11.50
CA HIS A 84 7.21 11.45 -11.66
C HIS A 84 7.59 10.80 -10.34
N VAL A 85 7.95 9.52 -10.39
CA VAL A 85 8.45 8.79 -9.23
C VAL A 85 9.86 8.32 -9.54
N SER A 86 10.81 8.70 -8.69
CA SER A 86 12.17 8.18 -8.71
C SER A 86 12.32 7.19 -7.56
N LEU A 87 13.10 6.13 -7.77
CA LEU A 87 13.38 5.13 -6.74
C LEU A 87 14.84 4.78 -6.83
N SER A 88 15.53 4.77 -5.69
CA SER A 88 16.93 4.37 -5.58
C SER A 88 17.12 3.30 -4.53
N ILE A 89 18.12 2.44 -4.74
CA ILE A 89 18.66 1.59 -3.69
C ILE A 89 19.43 2.49 -2.74
N ASP A 90 19.03 2.47 -1.47
CA ASP A 90 19.57 3.36 -0.46
C ASP A 90 20.17 2.52 0.68
N PRO A 91 21.51 2.53 0.84
CA PRO A 91 22.17 1.78 1.90
C PRO A 91 21.91 2.37 3.31
N ASP A 92 21.45 3.62 3.40
CA ASP A 92 21.14 4.28 4.68
C ASP A 92 19.74 3.89 5.18
N VAL A 93 18.91 3.31 4.31
CA VAL A 93 17.60 2.77 4.66
C VAL A 93 17.73 1.32 5.12
N GLN A 94 17.02 0.97 6.20
CA GLN A 94 17.03 -0.39 6.73
C GLN A 94 16.60 -1.41 5.65
N PRO A 95 17.28 -2.57 5.54
CA PRO A 95 16.92 -3.61 4.59
C PRO A 95 15.45 -4.02 4.69
N GLY A 96 14.75 -4.05 3.55
CA GLY A 96 13.32 -4.38 3.50
C GLY A 96 12.38 -3.21 3.85
N HIS A 97 12.92 -2.01 4.07
CA HIS A 97 12.15 -0.79 4.30
C HIS A 97 12.24 0.18 3.11
N ILE A 98 11.29 1.10 3.08
CA ILE A 98 11.23 2.23 2.15
C ILE A 98 11.25 3.52 2.96
N LEU A 99 11.95 4.52 2.44
CA LEU A 99 11.89 5.91 2.88
C LEU A 99 11.32 6.76 1.72
N ILE A 100 10.57 7.82 2.04
CA ILE A 100 10.26 8.88 1.08
C ILE A 100 11.17 10.05 1.44
N SER A 101 12.13 10.34 0.58
CA SER A 101 13.17 11.32 0.84
C SER A 101 12.73 12.75 0.54
N SER A 102 11.93 12.93 -0.52
CA SER A 102 11.38 14.22 -0.87
C SER A 102 10.10 14.10 -1.68
N ILE A 103 9.22 15.09 -1.55
CA ILE A 103 8.04 15.23 -2.38
C ILE A 103 8.06 16.64 -2.98
N ASP A 104 8.19 16.69 -4.31
CA ASP A 104 8.17 17.95 -5.05
C ASP A 104 6.82 18.16 -5.72
N GLY A 105 6.40 19.42 -5.83
CA GLY A 105 5.13 19.76 -6.45
C GLY A 105 4.97 21.26 -6.68
N ILE A 106 3.90 21.63 -7.37
CA ILE A 106 3.62 23.04 -7.68
C ILE A 106 3.11 23.75 -6.42
N GLY A 107 3.79 24.84 -6.05
CA GLY A 107 3.46 25.66 -4.89
C GLY A 107 3.62 24.91 -3.57
N ASN A 108 2.58 24.95 -2.75
CA ASN A 108 2.51 24.33 -1.43
C ASN A 108 1.73 23.00 -1.43
N SER A 109 1.51 22.41 -2.60
CA SER A 109 0.76 21.15 -2.74
C SER A 109 1.51 19.96 -2.14
N SER A 110 2.83 19.89 -2.33
CA SER A 110 3.65 18.80 -1.79
C SER A 110 3.69 18.76 -0.26
N LYS A 111 3.66 19.92 0.40
CA LYS A 111 3.63 20.04 1.88
C LYS A 111 2.38 19.43 2.53
N LYS A 112 1.35 19.11 1.74
CA LYS A 112 0.13 18.45 2.22
C LYS A 112 0.23 16.92 2.20
N LEU A 113 1.24 16.37 1.52
CA LEU A 113 1.45 14.94 1.39
C LEU A 113 2.35 14.45 2.52
N SER A 114 2.03 13.26 3.04
CA SER A 114 2.84 12.62 4.08
C SER A 114 4.11 12.03 3.47
N GLU A 115 5.25 12.22 4.14
CA GLU A 115 6.51 11.51 3.86
C GLU A 115 6.56 10.15 4.57
N ASP A 116 5.62 9.85 5.48
CA ASP A 116 5.50 8.51 6.05
C ASP A 116 5.05 7.52 4.96
N PRO A 117 5.86 6.49 4.61
CA PRO A 117 5.53 5.51 3.59
C PRO A 117 4.23 4.74 3.86
N LEU A 118 3.77 4.66 5.11
CA LEU A 118 2.52 4.00 5.49
C LEU A 118 1.29 4.88 5.24
N TRP A 119 1.47 6.18 5.05
CA TRP A 119 0.42 7.16 4.79
C TRP A 119 0.54 7.85 3.42
N ASN A 120 1.44 7.35 2.57
CA ASN A 120 1.64 7.84 1.21
C ASN A 120 1.32 6.73 0.21
N CYS A 121 0.55 7.05 -0.83
CA CYS A 121 0.12 6.08 -1.84
C CYS A 121 1.33 5.39 -2.55
N ALA A 122 2.37 6.16 -2.90
CA ALA A 122 3.57 5.61 -3.53
C ALA A 122 4.34 4.69 -2.57
N GLY A 123 4.44 5.08 -1.29
CA GLY A 123 5.05 4.26 -0.25
C GLY A 123 4.33 2.93 -0.04
N ILE A 124 2.99 2.96 0.10
CA ILE A 124 2.16 1.76 0.27
C ILE A 124 2.30 0.82 -0.94
N ALA A 125 2.27 1.38 -2.16
CA ALA A 125 2.44 0.60 -3.39
C ALA A 125 3.83 -0.06 -3.43
N ALA A 126 4.89 0.69 -3.15
CA ALA A 126 6.26 0.18 -3.15
C ALA A 126 6.45 -0.93 -2.09
N ILE A 127 5.94 -0.75 -0.86
CA ILE A 127 5.97 -1.77 0.20
C ILE A 127 5.24 -3.04 -0.24
N SER A 128 4.10 -2.89 -0.92
CA SER A 128 3.31 -4.03 -1.40
C SER A 128 4.06 -4.81 -2.48
N VAL A 129 4.74 -4.11 -3.40
CA VAL A 129 5.57 -4.74 -4.44
C VAL A 129 6.79 -5.45 -3.82
N MET A 130 7.50 -4.81 -2.88
CA MET A 130 8.61 -5.47 -2.17
C MET A 130 8.17 -6.76 -1.49
N LYS A 131 7.03 -6.74 -0.78
CA LYS A 131 6.45 -7.94 -0.15
C LYS A 131 6.08 -9.02 -1.17
N MET A 132 5.47 -8.65 -2.30
CA MET A 132 5.09 -9.57 -3.37
C MET A 132 6.30 -10.22 -4.04
N LEU A 133 7.40 -9.47 -4.19
CA LEU A 133 8.66 -9.95 -4.76
C LEU A 133 9.57 -10.65 -3.74
N GLY A 134 9.30 -10.51 -2.45
CA GLY A 134 10.13 -11.07 -1.38
C GLY A 134 11.43 -10.29 -1.13
N VAL A 135 11.48 -9.02 -1.53
CA VAL A 135 12.63 -8.12 -1.35
C VAL A 135 12.76 -7.74 0.13
N ARG A 136 13.90 -8.07 0.72
CA ARG A 136 14.19 -7.89 2.16
C ARG A 136 15.64 -7.48 2.40
N SER A 137 16.53 -7.68 1.43
CA SER A 137 17.96 -7.47 1.56
C SER A 137 18.39 -6.02 1.31
N THR A 138 17.55 -5.21 0.65
CA THR A 138 17.86 -3.84 0.25
C THR A 138 16.90 -2.83 0.87
N GLY A 139 17.43 -1.68 1.31
CA GLY A 139 16.65 -0.48 1.59
C GLY A 139 16.40 0.32 0.30
N LEU A 140 15.25 0.97 0.22
CA LEU A 140 14.87 1.78 -0.94
C LEU A 140 14.45 3.19 -0.51
N SER A 141 14.70 4.18 -1.37
CA SER A 141 14.33 5.58 -1.15
C SER A 141 13.62 6.15 -2.37
N LEU A 142 12.49 6.81 -2.14
CA LEU A 142 11.64 7.49 -3.12
C LEU A 142 11.92 8.98 -3.19
#